data_AF-A0A533I9N3-F1
#
_entry.id   AF-A0A533I9N3-F1
#
_cell.length_a   1.000
_cell.length_b   1.000
_cell.length_c   1.000
_cell.angle_alpha   90.00
_cell.angle_beta   90.00
_cell.angle_gamma   90.00
#
_symmetry.space_group_name_H-M   'P 1'
#
loop_
_entity.id
_entity.type
_entity.pdbx_description
1 polymer ?
#
loop_
_entity_poly.entity_id
_entity_poly.type
_entity_poly.pdbx_seq_one_letter_code
_entity_poly.pdbx_strand_id
1 'polypeptide(L)'
;MTKTEIGIKAPRFWLYPPKLEFYLTLPGGKQIGPNSLTGGINVTGLPPGEYQLSGQFPGFDPFSIHLSLKAGEPLAVTPMQGATLAQRRALRRAQDGSSTILYLNHRRRHIAQFWLGHCDSIDRLGDLLSEEAFYDIEDEELRDDAPQNAFIQSQGQRWYDQDFLEAGFETGSGDLGTRFGAYSYAAEWAPKVEHKAGQLGVKDPNCFIMLGGDAATPENWRLDNPTDIRLPGIELRYLGEIDFTDYDGGPPGR
;
A
#
# COMPACT_ATOMS: atom_id res chain seq x y z
N MET A 1 27.99 -15.01 -30.30
CA MET A 1 27.98 -14.65 -28.86
C MET A 1 26.54 -14.50 -28.44
N THR A 2 26.04 -15.38 -27.58
CA THR A 2 24.72 -15.27 -26.94
C THR A 2 24.70 -14.01 -26.08
N LYS A 3 23.83 -13.06 -26.41
CA LYS A 3 23.59 -11.87 -25.60
C LYS A 3 22.62 -12.28 -24.49
N THR A 4 23.08 -12.29 -23.26
CA THR A 4 22.20 -12.40 -22.10
C THR A 4 21.74 -11.00 -21.73
N GLU A 5 20.41 -10.80 -21.70
CA GLU A 5 19.79 -9.51 -21.37
C GLU A 5 19.04 -9.64 -20.05
N ILE A 6 19.24 -8.70 -19.12
CA ILE A 6 18.42 -8.53 -17.92
C ILE A 6 17.55 -7.29 -18.12
N GLY A 7 16.24 -7.50 -18.31
CA GLY A 7 15.19 -6.50 -18.43
C GLY A 7 14.44 -6.32 -17.10
N ILE A 8 14.72 -5.27 -16.33
CA ILE A 8 13.91 -4.92 -15.15
C ILE A 8 12.75 -4.05 -15.64
N LYS A 9 11.52 -4.20 -15.12
CA LYS A 9 10.41 -3.28 -15.46
C LYS A 9 9.76 -2.77 -14.19
N ALA A 10 9.78 -1.45 -14.00
CA ALA A 10 9.02 -0.80 -12.93
C ALA A 10 7.52 -0.79 -13.29
N PRO A 11 6.60 -0.95 -12.31
CA PRO A 11 5.18 -0.75 -12.55
C PRO A 11 4.90 0.68 -13.04
N ARG A 12 3.81 0.87 -13.79
CA ARG A 12 3.37 2.21 -14.19
C ARG A 12 2.90 2.96 -12.94
N PHE A 13 3.66 3.96 -12.52
CA PHE A 13 3.24 4.92 -11.50
C PHE A 13 2.40 6.00 -12.18
N TRP A 14 1.24 6.34 -11.62
CA TRP A 14 0.48 7.50 -12.06
C TRP A 14 1.09 8.76 -11.43
N LEU A 15 1.34 9.74 -12.29
CA LEU A 15 1.74 11.13 -12.04
C LEU A 15 3.23 11.45 -11.75
N TYR A 16 3.99 10.73 -10.93
CA TYR A 16 5.45 10.99 -10.78
C TYR A 16 6.22 9.73 -10.37
N PRO A 17 6.97 9.05 -11.26
CA PRO A 17 7.79 7.92 -10.86
C PRO A 17 8.99 8.41 -10.04
N PRO A 18 9.13 8.01 -8.76
CA PRO A 18 10.34 8.29 -7.98
C PRO A 18 11.55 7.64 -8.65
N LYS A 19 12.72 8.26 -8.50
CA LYS A 19 13.96 7.73 -9.06
C LYS A 19 14.28 6.40 -8.38
N LEU A 20 14.12 5.31 -9.11
CA LEU A 20 14.62 4.00 -8.69
C LEU A 20 16.14 4.00 -8.81
N GLU A 21 16.84 3.75 -7.71
CA GLU A 21 18.26 3.45 -7.72
C GLU A 21 18.48 1.96 -7.54
N PHE A 22 19.29 1.37 -8.41
CA PHE A 22 19.63 -0.04 -8.35
C PHE A 22 21.11 -0.24 -8.61
N TYR A 23 21.58 -1.38 -8.13
CA TYR A 23 22.94 -1.82 -8.24
C TYR A 23 22.98 -3.29 -8.65
N LEU A 24 23.81 -3.61 -9.64
CA LEU A 24 24.11 -4.98 -10.01
C LEU A 24 25.52 -5.33 -9.57
N THR A 25 25.66 -6.32 -8.70
CA THR A 25 26.95 -6.86 -8.27
C THR A 25 27.31 -8.03 -9.18
N LEU A 26 28.44 -7.89 -9.88
CA LEU A 26 29.03 -8.89 -10.76
C LEU A 26 29.80 -9.96 -9.96
N PRO A 27 30.08 -11.13 -10.56
CA PRO A 27 31.06 -12.08 -10.04
C PRO A 27 32.38 -11.37 -9.67
N GLY A 28 32.85 -11.58 -8.44
CA GLY A 28 34.04 -10.89 -7.92
C GLY A 28 33.77 -9.55 -7.21
N GLY A 29 32.51 -9.19 -6.97
CA GLY A 29 32.13 -8.08 -6.09
C GLY A 29 32.10 -6.70 -6.74
N LYS A 30 32.34 -6.60 -8.05
CA LYS A 30 32.26 -5.32 -8.77
C LYS A 30 30.81 -4.89 -8.93
N GLN A 31 30.47 -3.69 -8.48
CA GLN A 31 29.12 -3.12 -8.54
C GLN A 31 28.94 -2.22 -9.78
N ILE A 32 27.78 -2.29 -10.42
CA ILE A 32 27.35 -1.38 -11.49
C ILE A 32 26.12 -0.60 -11.00
N GLY A 33 26.19 0.73 -10.92
CA GLY A 33 25.12 1.65 -10.47
C GLY A 33 25.65 2.97 -9.88
N PRO A 34 24.78 3.88 -9.41
CA PRO A 34 23.32 3.84 -9.57
C PRO A 34 22.94 4.29 -10.98
N ASN A 35 21.94 3.64 -11.60
CA ASN A 35 21.23 4.25 -12.71
C ASN A 35 19.85 4.65 -12.22
N SER A 36 19.49 5.94 -12.32
CA SER A 36 18.17 6.46 -11.96
C SER A 36 17.23 6.31 -13.15
N LEU A 37 16.15 5.53 -13.05
CA LEU A 37 15.26 5.35 -14.20
C LEU A 37 13.77 5.36 -13.86
N THR A 38 13.04 6.06 -14.72
CA THR A 38 11.60 5.97 -14.92
C THR A 38 11.33 4.87 -15.95
N GLY A 39 11.31 3.61 -15.51
CA GLY A 39 10.93 2.47 -16.36
C GLY A 39 12.10 1.65 -16.89
N GLY A 40 12.56 0.72 -16.06
CA GLY A 40 13.25 -0.50 -16.46
C GLY A 40 14.68 -0.40 -17.01
N ILE A 41 15.43 -1.50 -16.94
CA ILE A 41 16.87 -1.56 -17.28
C ILE A 41 17.11 -2.77 -18.16
N ASN A 42 17.93 -2.61 -19.20
CA ASN A 42 18.48 -3.71 -20.00
C ASN A 42 20.00 -3.76 -19.79
N VAL A 43 20.50 -4.76 -19.05
CA VAL A 43 21.95 -5.04 -18.96
C VAL A 43 22.28 -6.15 -19.94
N THR A 44 23.19 -5.90 -20.89
CA THR A 44 23.58 -6.87 -21.93
C THR A 44 25.05 -7.26 -21.83
N GLY A 45 25.40 -8.44 -22.34
CA GLY A 45 26.80 -8.89 -22.45
C GLY A 45 27.40 -9.41 -21.14
N LEU A 46 26.57 -9.81 -20.17
CA LEU A 46 27.05 -10.44 -18.93
C LEU A 46 27.56 -11.86 -19.21
N PRO A 47 28.74 -12.24 -18.72
CA PRO A 47 29.19 -13.64 -18.79
C PRO A 47 28.31 -14.55 -17.92
N PRO A 48 28.38 -15.88 -18.09
CA PRO A 48 27.79 -16.81 -17.12
C PRO A 48 28.42 -16.62 -15.74
N GLY A 49 27.63 -16.73 -14.68
CA GLY A 49 28.08 -16.57 -13.31
C GLY A 49 26.97 -16.24 -12.31
N GLU A 50 27.36 -16.06 -11.06
CA GLU A 50 26.47 -15.64 -9.97
C GLU A 50 26.48 -14.12 -9.81
N TYR A 51 25.30 -13.54 -9.73
CA TYR A 51 25.08 -12.10 -9.61
C TYR A 51 24.15 -11.81 -8.43
N GLN A 52 24.28 -10.61 -7.88
CA GLN A 52 23.34 -10.10 -6.90
C GLN A 52 22.77 -8.78 -7.43
N LEU A 53 21.46 -8.74 -7.59
CA LEU A 53 20.73 -7.51 -7.93
C LEU A 53 20.14 -6.95 -6.65
N SER A 54 20.45 -5.70 -6.33
CA SER A 54 19.86 -4.99 -5.19
C SER A 54 19.34 -3.63 -5.62
N GLY A 55 18.31 -3.13 -4.95
CA GLY A 55 17.81 -1.79 -5.21
C GLY A 55 17.04 -1.24 -4.03
N GLN A 56 16.86 0.08 -4.05
CA GLN A 56 16.12 0.81 -3.03
C GLN A 56 15.28 1.89 -3.71
N PHE A 57 14.10 2.15 -3.13
CA PHE A 57 13.20 3.17 -3.61
C PHE A 57 12.64 3.95 -2.39
N PRO A 58 12.50 5.28 -2.46
CA PRO A 58 11.95 6.06 -1.36
C PRO A 58 10.52 5.60 -0.98
N GLY A 59 10.32 5.22 0.29
CA GLY A 59 9.03 4.71 0.77
C GLY A 59 8.83 3.19 0.65
N PHE A 60 9.82 2.46 0.13
CA PHE A 60 9.75 1.02 -0.09
C PHE A 60 10.93 0.32 0.58
N ASP A 61 10.73 -0.93 1.01
CA ASP A 61 11.81 -1.74 1.56
C ASP A 61 12.89 -2.01 0.50
N PRO A 62 14.18 -2.00 0.88
CA PRO A 62 15.25 -2.40 -0.01
C PRO A 62 15.11 -3.89 -0.38
N PHE A 63 15.49 -4.25 -1.60
CA PHE A 63 15.45 -5.62 -2.06
C PHE A 63 16.82 -6.14 -2.47
N SER A 64 16.99 -7.47 -2.40
CA SER A 64 18.17 -8.16 -2.90
C SER A 64 17.80 -9.53 -3.45
N ILE A 65 18.25 -9.85 -4.67
CA ILE A 65 17.92 -11.07 -5.39
C ILE A 65 19.23 -11.67 -5.93
N HIS A 66 19.43 -12.98 -5.67
CA HIS A 66 20.51 -13.75 -6.27
C HIS A 66 20.10 -14.26 -7.65
N LEU A 67 21.00 -14.14 -8.63
CA LEU A 67 20.79 -14.48 -10.03
C LEU A 67 21.92 -15.38 -10.51
N SER A 68 21.60 -16.59 -10.96
CA SER A 68 22.56 -17.50 -11.60
C SER A 68 22.37 -17.43 -13.13
N LEU A 69 23.29 -16.81 -13.85
CA LEU A 69 23.27 -16.78 -15.33
C LEU A 69 24.06 -17.96 -15.89
N LYS A 70 23.41 -18.78 -16.74
CA LYS A 70 24.06 -19.86 -17.49
C LYS A 70 24.22 -19.46 -18.96
N ALA A 71 25.23 -20.01 -19.62
CA ALA A 71 25.48 -19.73 -21.04
C ALA A 71 24.32 -20.24 -21.91
N GLY A 72 23.71 -19.37 -22.72
CA GLY A 72 22.69 -19.75 -23.70
C GLY A 72 21.32 -20.11 -23.14
N GLU A 73 21.11 -19.99 -21.82
CA GLU A 73 19.80 -20.18 -21.20
C GLU A 73 19.20 -18.82 -20.81
N PRO A 74 17.98 -18.48 -21.26
CA PRO A 74 17.27 -17.34 -20.72
C PRO A 74 16.97 -17.61 -19.24
N LEU A 75 17.37 -16.70 -18.35
CA LEU A 75 16.96 -16.77 -16.96
C LEU A 75 15.55 -16.17 -16.88
N ALA A 76 14.61 -16.82 -16.19
CA ALA A 76 13.33 -16.22 -15.86
C ALA A 76 13.34 -15.97 -14.36
N VAL A 77 13.63 -14.74 -13.95
CA VAL A 77 13.63 -14.41 -12.53
C VAL A 77 12.25 -13.89 -12.17
N THR A 78 11.52 -14.73 -11.45
CA THR A 78 10.27 -14.34 -10.80
C THR A 78 10.66 -13.88 -9.40
N PRO A 79 10.57 -12.58 -9.03
CA PRO A 79 10.72 -12.22 -7.64
C PRO A 79 9.47 -12.65 -6.86
N MET A 80 9.70 -12.84 -5.56
CA MET A 80 8.94 -13.67 -4.64
C MET A 80 7.44 -13.32 -4.58
N GLN A 81 6.61 -14.34 -4.86
CA GLN A 81 5.15 -14.49 -4.62
C GLN A 81 4.23 -13.35 -5.12
N GLY A 82 3.17 -13.74 -5.86
CA GLY A 82 2.09 -12.82 -6.27
C GLY A 82 2.07 -12.37 -7.73
N ALA A 83 2.76 -13.05 -8.66
CA ALA A 83 2.73 -12.64 -10.07
C ALA A 83 1.30 -12.76 -10.68
N THR A 84 0.81 -11.66 -11.23
CA THR A 84 -0.53 -11.53 -11.84
C THR A 84 -0.65 -12.36 -13.12
N LEU A 85 -1.89 -12.68 -13.52
CA LEU A 85 -2.15 -13.44 -14.75
C LEU A 85 -1.60 -12.74 -16.00
N ALA A 86 -1.58 -11.40 -16.02
CA ALA A 86 -1.02 -10.59 -17.10
C ALA A 86 0.51 -10.67 -17.15
N GLN A 87 1.18 -10.63 -16.00
CA GLN A 87 2.63 -10.82 -15.90
C GLN A 87 3.03 -12.24 -16.34
N ARG A 88 2.26 -13.27 -15.97
CA ARG A 88 2.45 -14.66 -16.43
C ARG A 88 2.28 -14.83 -17.94
N ARG A 89 1.42 -14.04 -18.58
CA ARG A 89 1.23 -14.04 -20.04
C ARG A 89 2.36 -13.32 -20.78
N ALA A 90 2.87 -12.23 -20.22
CA ALA A 90 4.03 -11.52 -20.77
C ALA A 90 5.32 -12.35 -20.65
N LEU A 91 5.51 -13.09 -19.53
CA LEU A 91 6.59 -14.07 -19.37
C LEU A 91 6.56 -15.16 -20.45
N ARG A 92 5.37 -15.68 -20.78
CA ARG A 92 5.22 -16.68 -21.86
C ARG A 92 5.55 -16.13 -23.26
N ARG A 93 5.40 -14.83 -23.50
CA ARG A 93 5.81 -14.20 -24.76
C ARG A 93 7.31 -13.88 -24.82
N ALA A 94 7.97 -13.73 -23.68
CA ALA A 94 9.42 -13.51 -23.61
C ALA A 94 10.24 -14.81 -23.78
N GLN A 95 9.58 -15.97 -23.87
CA GLN A 95 10.23 -17.27 -24.10
C GLN A 95 10.76 -17.47 -25.53
N ASP A 96 10.71 -16.46 -26.39
CA ASP A 96 11.29 -16.48 -27.74
C ASP A 96 12.84 -16.32 -27.75
N GLY A 97 13.50 -16.61 -26.61
CA GLY A 97 14.87 -17.13 -26.60
C GLY A 97 16.02 -16.11 -26.50
N SER A 98 15.79 -14.85 -26.14
CA SER A 98 16.89 -13.86 -26.06
C SER A 98 16.87 -12.87 -24.89
N SER A 99 15.87 -12.88 -24.01
CA SER A 99 15.75 -11.88 -22.93
C SER A 99 15.23 -12.46 -21.62
N THR A 100 15.86 -12.07 -20.50
CA THR A 100 15.38 -12.30 -19.12
C THR A 100 14.60 -11.08 -18.67
N ILE A 101 13.29 -11.17 -18.42
CA ILE A 101 12.52 -10.06 -17.84
C ILE A 101 12.28 -10.31 -16.35
N LEU A 102 12.82 -9.43 -15.52
CA LEU A 102 12.65 -9.32 -14.07
C LEU A 102 11.44 -8.42 -13.75
N TYR A 103 10.36 -9.02 -13.27
CA TYR A 103 9.17 -8.31 -12.81
C TYR A 103 9.24 -8.07 -11.31
N LEU A 104 9.83 -6.98 -10.84
CA LEU A 104 9.83 -6.66 -9.41
C LEU A 104 8.39 -6.37 -8.93
N ASN A 105 7.79 -7.30 -8.21
CA ASN A 105 6.60 -7.03 -7.39
C ASN A 105 7.09 -6.19 -6.20
N HIS A 106 6.83 -4.89 -6.26
CA HIS A 106 7.25 -3.97 -5.23
C HIS A 106 6.18 -3.93 -4.14
N ARG A 107 6.61 -4.25 -2.92
CA ARG A 107 5.82 -4.08 -1.70
C ARG A 107 5.63 -2.60 -1.44
N ARG A 108 4.42 -2.08 -1.63
CA ARG A 108 4.11 -0.70 -1.25
C ARG A 108 3.88 -0.66 0.24
N ARG A 109 4.57 0.25 0.92
CA ARG A 109 4.31 0.49 2.33
C ARG A 109 3.17 1.48 2.43
N HIS A 110 2.11 1.04 3.08
CA HIS A 110 1.00 1.87 3.49
C HIS A 110 1.12 2.19 4.97
N ILE A 111 0.54 3.31 5.35
CA ILE A 111 0.38 3.71 6.74
C ILE A 111 -0.99 4.35 6.88
N ALA A 112 -1.69 4.01 7.95
CA ALA A 112 -3.01 4.55 8.21
C ALA A 112 -3.19 4.87 9.69
N GLN A 113 -3.95 5.92 9.96
CA GLN A 113 -4.49 6.25 11.27
C GLN A 113 -5.76 5.45 11.49
N PHE A 114 -5.85 4.75 12.62
CA PHE A 114 -6.98 3.87 12.94
C PHE A 114 -7.77 4.33 14.14
N TRP A 115 -9.09 4.28 14.00
CA TRP A 115 -10.05 4.31 15.10
C TRP A 115 -10.80 2.99 15.11
N LEU A 116 -10.97 2.41 16.30
CA LEU A 116 -11.65 1.13 16.48
C LEU A 116 -12.48 1.14 17.75
N GLY A 117 -13.70 0.61 17.67
CA GLY A 117 -14.58 0.49 18.83
C GLY A 117 -15.99 0.07 18.45
N HIS A 118 -16.96 0.69 19.10
CA HIS A 118 -18.37 0.32 18.99
C HIS A 118 -19.19 1.42 18.31
N CYS A 119 -20.07 1.01 17.40
CA CYS A 119 -21.15 1.80 16.85
C CYS A 119 -22.47 1.04 17.10
N ASP A 120 -23.54 1.75 17.47
CA ASP A 120 -24.84 1.10 17.72
C ASP A 120 -25.45 0.51 16.43
N SER A 121 -25.17 1.14 15.29
CA SER A 121 -25.63 0.72 13.96
C SER A 121 -24.72 1.24 12.85
N ILE A 122 -24.86 0.66 11.65
CA ILE A 122 -24.23 1.17 10.43
C ILE A 122 -24.70 2.59 10.09
N ASP A 123 -25.98 2.91 10.35
CA ASP A 123 -26.54 4.24 10.11
C ASP A 123 -25.83 5.30 10.97
N ARG A 124 -25.46 4.97 12.21
CA ARG A 124 -24.66 5.88 13.06
C ARG A 124 -23.28 6.16 12.49
N LEU A 125 -22.61 5.13 11.96
CA LEU A 125 -21.35 5.32 11.27
C LEU A 125 -21.52 6.16 10.00
N GLY A 126 -22.61 5.93 9.25
CA GLY A 126 -22.98 6.73 8.09
C GLY A 126 -23.21 8.20 8.42
N ASP A 127 -24.02 8.50 9.43
CA ASP A 127 -24.29 9.86 9.92
C ASP A 127 -23.00 10.58 10.33
N LEU A 128 -22.05 9.86 10.96
CA LEU A 128 -20.77 10.42 11.39
C LEU A 128 -19.90 10.87 10.20
N LEU A 129 -19.96 10.15 9.08
CA LEU A 129 -19.10 10.33 7.91
C LEU A 129 -19.78 11.11 6.77
N SER A 130 -21.10 11.32 6.85
CA SER A 130 -21.91 12.01 5.83
C SER A 130 -21.50 13.47 5.64
N GLU A 131 -21.42 13.88 4.36
CA GLU A 131 -21.12 15.24 3.93
C GLU A 131 -22.38 16.03 3.51
N GLU A 132 -23.58 15.45 3.65
CA GLU A 132 -24.82 16.06 3.15
C GLU A 132 -25.01 17.48 3.69
N ALA A 133 -24.87 17.66 5.00
CA ALA A 133 -25.00 18.97 5.64
C ALA A 133 -23.93 19.97 5.20
N PHE A 134 -22.75 19.51 4.76
CA PHE A 134 -21.68 20.37 4.26
C PHE A 134 -21.98 20.88 2.86
N TYR A 135 -22.53 20.03 2.00
CA TYR A 135 -22.92 20.41 0.64
C TYR A 135 -24.24 21.21 0.56
N ASP A 136 -25.08 21.13 1.59
CA ASP A 136 -26.30 21.94 1.71
C ASP A 136 -26.01 23.43 2.01
N ILE A 137 -24.77 23.79 2.35
CA ILE A 137 -24.37 25.17 2.57
C ILE A 137 -24.16 25.86 1.22
N GLU A 138 -25.15 26.68 0.82
CA GLU A 138 -25.11 27.44 -0.44
C GLU A 138 -24.04 28.55 -0.44
N ASP A 139 -23.76 29.13 0.72
CA ASP A 139 -22.77 30.18 0.89
C ASP A 139 -21.36 29.59 0.97
N GLU A 140 -20.52 29.88 -0.03
CA GLU A 140 -19.16 29.31 -0.13
C GLU A 140 -18.26 29.73 1.04
N GLU A 141 -18.39 30.95 1.56
CA GLU A 141 -17.59 31.41 2.70
C GLU A 141 -17.98 30.66 3.98
N LEU A 142 -19.28 30.46 4.20
CA LEU A 142 -19.77 29.65 5.32
C LEU A 142 -19.39 28.18 5.20
N ARG A 143 -19.34 27.65 3.97
CA ARG A 143 -18.94 26.27 3.69
C ARG A 143 -17.46 26.05 3.96
N ASP A 144 -16.60 26.97 3.54
CA ASP A 144 -15.15 26.89 3.76
C ASP A 144 -14.77 26.93 5.26
N ASP A 145 -15.64 27.51 6.09
CA ASP A 145 -15.49 27.54 7.55
C ASP A 145 -16.13 26.35 8.28
N ALA A 146 -17.03 25.60 7.63
CA ALA A 146 -17.71 24.46 8.20
C ALA A 146 -16.85 23.19 8.16
N PRO A 147 -16.98 22.29 9.15
CA PRO A 147 -16.40 20.96 9.04
C PRO A 147 -17.14 20.12 8.00
N GLN A 148 -16.40 19.34 7.23
CA GLN A 148 -16.90 18.47 6.16
C GLN A 148 -17.92 17.43 6.66
N ASN A 149 -17.71 16.89 7.87
CA ASN A 149 -18.62 15.97 8.55
C ASN A 149 -18.35 15.93 10.06
N ALA A 150 -19.17 15.18 10.79
CA ALA A 150 -19.06 15.06 12.24
C ALA A 150 -17.77 14.34 12.68
N PHE A 151 -17.24 13.41 11.86
CA PHE A 151 -15.95 12.78 12.11
C PHE A 151 -14.82 13.82 12.17
N ILE A 152 -14.61 14.60 11.11
CA ILE A 152 -13.48 15.54 11.09
C ILE A 152 -13.66 16.65 12.12
N GLN A 153 -14.90 17.07 12.38
CA GLN A 153 -15.23 17.99 13.47
C GLN A 153 -14.79 17.43 14.83
N SER A 154 -15.03 16.14 15.09
CA SER A 154 -14.62 15.48 16.33
C SER A 154 -13.10 15.42 16.51
N GLN A 155 -12.35 15.49 15.41
CA GLN A 155 -10.88 15.54 15.39
C GLN A 155 -10.33 16.98 15.47
N GLY A 156 -11.21 17.98 15.67
CA GLY A 156 -10.83 19.39 15.75
C GLY A 156 -10.35 19.96 14.41
N GLN A 157 -10.74 19.34 13.29
CA GLN A 157 -10.35 19.73 11.95
C GLN A 157 -11.58 20.04 11.10
N ARG A 158 -11.35 20.69 9.95
CA ARG A 158 -12.42 21.08 9.03
C ARG A 158 -12.54 20.16 7.83
N TRP A 159 -11.42 19.61 7.36
CA TRP A 159 -11.37 18.93 6.07
C TRP A 159 -10.34 17.80 6.09
N TYR A 160 -10.64 16.75 5.33
CA TYR A 160 -9.69 15.71 4.94
C TYR A 160 -10.06 15.19 3.55
N ASP A 161 -9.12 14.54 2.89
CA ASP A 161 -9.39 13.90 1.60
C ASP A 161 -10.08 12.54 1.82
N GLN A 162 -11.35 12.45 1.46
CA GLN A 162 -12.15 11.24 1.64
C GLN A 162 -11.67 10.06 0.80
N ASP A 163 -10.90 10.28 -0.26
CA ASP A 163 -10.36 9.20 -1.09
C ASP A 163 -9.41 8.28 -0.31
N PHE A 164 -8.93 8.72 0.86
CA PHE A 164 -8.07 7.95 1.76
C PHE A 164 -8.80 7.33 2.95
N LEU A 165 -10.13 7.56 3.06
CA LEU A 165 -10.95 7.04 4.14
C LEU A 165 -11.56 5.70 3.75
N GLU A 166 -11.46 4.75 4.66
CA GLU A 166 -12.24 3.53 4.64
C GLU A 166 -12.83 3.30 6.02
N ALA A 167 -14.11 2.96 6.09
CA ALA A 167 -14.78 2.71 7.34
C ALA A 167 -15.66 1.49 7.21
N GLY A 168 -15.81 0.75 8.31
CA GLY A 168 -16.57 -0.49 8.29
C GLY A 168 -17.37 -0.73 9.56
N PHE A 169 -18.49 -1.41 9.37
CA PHE A 169 -19.39 -1.84 10.43
C PHE A 169 -19.73 -3.31 10.21
N GLU A 170 -19.34 -4.17 11.14
CA GLU A 170 -19.55 -5.61 11.02
C GLU A 170 -20.11 -6.18 12.32
N THR A 171 -21.27 -6.81 12.20
CA THR A 171 -21.91 -7.50 13.32
C THR A 171 -21.67 -9.00 13.17
N GLY A 172 -20.93 -9.58 14.10
CA GLY A 172 -20.51 -10.97 14.01
C GLY A 172 -19.46 -11.32 15.04
N SER A 173 -19.25 -12.62 15.20
CA SER A 173 -18.21 -13.18 16.06
C SER A 173 -16.95 -13.52 15.27
N GLY A 174 -15.80 -13.46 15.93
CA GLY A 174 -14.51 -13.82 15.34
C GLY A 174 -13.48 -12.71 15.52
N ASP A 175 -12.27 -12.97 15.04
CA ASP A 175 -11.22 -11.95 14.97
C ASP A 175 -11.55 -10.84 13.97
N LEU A 176 -10.81 -9.73 14.06
CA LEU A 176 -11.00 -8.59 13.14
C LEU A 176 -10.76 -8.97 11.67
N GLY A 177 -9.80 -9.84 11.39
CA GLY A 177 -9.47 -10.22 10.01
C GLY A 177 -10.59 -11.00 9.33
N THR A 178 -11.33 -11.80 10.08
CA THR A 178 -12.50 -12.53 9.60
C THR A 178 -13.67 -11.59 9.36
N ARG A 179 -13.96 -10.69 10.32
CA ARG A 179 -15.10 -9.78 10.23
C ARG A 179 -14.92 -8.74 9.14
N PHE A 180 -13.76 -8.08 9.12
CA PHE A 180 -13.46 -7.01 8.18
C PHE A 180 -12.69 -7.51 6.94
N GLY A 181 -12.70 -8.82 6.65
CA GLY A 181 -11.89 -9.40 5.57
C GLY A 181 -12.24 -8.92 4.15
N ALA A 182 -13.41 -8.29 3.97
CA ALA A 182 -13.83 -7.70 2.70
C ALA A 182 -13.23 -6.30 2.46
N TYR A 183 -12.67 -5.65 3.48
CA TYR A 183 -12.12 -4.31 3.40
C TYR A 183 -10.68 -4.32 2.85
N SER A 184 -10.26 -3.19 2.28
CA SER A 184 -8.98 -3.09 1.59
C SER A 184 -7.83 -3.42 2.52
N TYR A 185 -6.98 -4.35 2.09
CA TYR A 185 -5.79 -4.79 2.83
C TYR A 185 -6.07 -5.35 4.24
N ALA A 186 -7.31 -5.75 4.56
CA ALA A 186 -7.68 -6.24 5.89
C ALA A 186 -6.82 -7.41 6.37
N ALA A 187 -6.42 -8.31 5.46
CA ALA A 187 -5.50 -9.40 5.79
C ALA A 187 -4.15 -8.92 6.35
N GLU A 188 -3.70 -7.71 5.98
CA GLU A 188 -2.42 -7.13 6.38
C GLU A 188 -2.54 -6.26 7.64
N TRP A 189 -3.56 -5.39 7.71
CA TRP A 189 -3.71 -4.48 8.85
C TRP A 189 -4.48 -5.08 10.03
N ALA A 190 -5.45 -5.98 9.82
CA ALA A 190 -6.33 -6.44 10.89
C ALA A 190 -5.59 -7.12 12.05
N PRO A 191 -4.59 -8.00 11.84
CA PRO A 191 -3.83 -8.58 12.94
C PRO A 191 -3.06 -7.54 13.76
N LYS A 192 -2.56 -6.49 13.11
CA LYS A 192 -1.81 -5.39 13.76
C LYS A 192 -2.77 -4.50 14.58
N VAL A 193 -3.91 -4.16 14.00
CA VAL A 193 -5.00 -3.42 14.66
C VAL A 193 -5.50 -4.19 15.88
N GLU A 194 -5.76 -5.49 15.75
CA GLU A 194 -6.26 -6.33 16.85
C GLU A 194 -5.28 -6.40 18.01
N HIS A 195 -3.98 -6.59 17.72
CA HIS A 195 -2.94 -6.56 18.73
C HIS A 195 -2.90 -5.20 19.47
N LYS A 196 -2.94 -4.09 18.73
CA LYS A 196 -2.93 -2.74 19.30
C LYS A 196 -4.19 -2.45 20.14
N ALA A 197 -5.35 -2.86 19.64
CA ALA A 197 -6.64 -2.77 20.33
C ALA A 197 -6.62 -3.54 21.66
N GLY A 198 -6.04 -4.74 21.67
CA GLY A 198 -5.86 -5.54 22.88
C GLY A 198 -4.97 -4.86 23.92
N GLN A 199 -3.87 -4.23 23.50
CA GLN A 199 -2.99 -3.45 24.39
C GLN A 199 -3.71 -2.25 25.01
N LEU A 200 -4.62 -1.62 24.26
CA LEU A 200 -5.41 -0.48 24.70
C LEU A 200 -6.72 -0.88 25.38
N GLY A 201 -7.00 -2.17 25.52
CA GLY A 201 -8.21 -2.66 26.19
C GLY A 201 -9.52 -2.34 25.45
N VAL A 202 -9.49 -2.17 24.13
CA VAL A 202 -10.70 -2.08 23.30
C VAL A 202 -11.37 -3.46 23.29
N LYS A 203 -12.66 -3.51 23.63
CA LYS A 203 -13.41 -4.76 23.77
C LYS A 203 -14.53 -4.82 22.75
N ASP A 204 -14.67 -5.99 22.15
CA ASP A 204 -15.76 -6.35 21.23
C ASP A 204 -16.11 -5.27 20.19
N PRO A 205 -15.09 -4.72 19.47
CA PRO A 205 -15.35 -3.67 18.50
C PRO A 205 -16.16 -4.22 17.33
N ASN A 206 -17.10 -3.43 16.80
CA ASN A 206 -17.88 -3.74 15.60
C ASN A 206 -17.72 -2.66 14.52
N CYS A 207 -16.88 -1.65 14.76
CA CYS A 207 -16.79 -0.44 13.96
C CYS A 207 -15.34 0.02 13.86
N PHE A 208 -14.89 0.37 12.65
CA PHE A 208 -13.57 0.98 12.43
C PHE A 208 -13.64 2.17 11.47
N ILE A 209 -12.69 3.09 11.63
CA ILE A 209 -12.35 4.11 10.65
C ILE A 209 -10.85 4.01 10.40
N MET A 210 -10.46 3.95 9.13
CA MET A 210 -9.10 3.97 8.64
C MET A 210 -8.93 5.19 7.75
N LEU A 211 -7.93 6.02 8.02
CA LEU A 211 -7.51 7.09 7.13
C LEU A 211 -6.05 6.85 6.77
N GLY A 212 -5.76 6.48 5.52
CA GLY A 212 -4.46 5.94 5.18
C GLY A 212 -4.12 5.96 3.70
N GLY A 213 -2.83 6.03 3.43
CA GLY A 213 -2.30 6.10 2.07
C GLY A 213 -0.89 5.56 1.94
N ASP A 214 -0.25 5.89 0.83
CA ASP A 214 1.16 5.54 0.61
C ASP A 214 2.04 6.27 1.65
N ALA A 215 2.93 5.52 2.29
CA ALA A 215 3.87 6.06 3.26
C ALA A 215 4.83 7.10 2.67
N ALA A 216 5.03 7.11 1.35
CA ALA A 216 5.82 8.09 0.64
C ALA A 216 5.12 9.46 0.49
N THR A 217 3.80 9.52 0.61
CA THR A 217 3.00 10.74 0.39
C THR A 217 1.97 10.94 1.51
N PRO A 218 2.41 11.29 2.73
CA PRO A 218 1.54 11.40 3.91
C PRO A 218 0.68 12.68 3.94
N GLU A 219 0.99 13.66 3.10
CA GLU A 219 0.48 15.03 3.19
C GLU A 219 -1.03 15.22 2.95
N ASN A 220 -1.73 14.20 2.44
CA ASN A 220 -3.16 14.32 2.07
C ASN A 220 -4.13 13.51 2.96
N TRP A 221 -3.63 12.62 3.82
CA TRP A 221 -4.49 11.71 4.59
C TRP A 221 -4.19 11.71 6.10
N ARG A 222 -3.17 12.44 6.55
CA ARG A 222 -2.75 12.39 7.95
C ARG A 222 -3.37 13.51 8.76
N LEU A 223 -4.03 13.16 9.87
CA LEU A 223 -4.47 14.12 10.88
C LEU A 223 -3.34 14.40 11.88
N ASP A 224 -3.14 15.66 12.27
CA ASP A 224 -2.01 16.06 13.13
C ASP A 224 -2.21 15.69 14.62
N ASN A 225 -3.45 15.70 15.12
CA ASN A 225 -3.77 15.42 16.53
C ASN A 225 -5.04 14.56 16.68
N PRO A 226 -5.08 13.35 16.11
CA PRO A 226 -6.24 12.47 16.20
C PRO A 226 -6.55 12.07 17.65
N THR A 227 -7.83 11.99 17.98
CA THR A 227 -8.34 11.68 19.32
C THR A 227 -9.42 10.61 19.28
N ASP A 228 -9.68 10.01 20.45
CA ASP A 228 -10.86 9.16 20.65
C ASP A 228 -12.16 9.90 20.24
N ILE A 229 -13.13 9.15 19.72
CA ILE A 229 -14.47 9.63 19.40
C ILE A 229 -15.41 9.09 20.48
N ARG A 230 -16.13 10.02 21.13
CA ARG A 230 -17.11 9.69 22.18
C ARG A 230 -18.38 10.49 21.93
N LEU A 231 -19.26 9.94 21.11
CA LEU A 231 -20.54 10.52 20.74
C LEU A 231 -21.67 9.56 21.15
N PRO A 232 -22.93 10.04 21.27
CA PRO A 232 -24.05 9.15 21.53
C PRO A 232 -24.14 8.03 20.48
N GLY A 233 -24.03 6.78 20.92
CA GLY A 233 -24.08 5.59 20.07
C GLY A 233 -22.81 5.30 19.25
N ILE A 234 -21.72 6.02 19.49
CA ILE A 234 -20.41 5.79 18.86
C ILE A 234 -19.29 6.01 19.88
N GLU A 235 -18.51 4.97 20.15
CA GLU A 235 -17.28 5.05 20.95
C GLU A 235 -16.14 4.39 20.17
N LEU A 236 -15.24 5.19 19.60
CA LEU A 236 -14.06 4.69 18.87
C LEU A 236 -12.79 5.19 19.53
N ARG A 237 -11.88 4.28 19.85
CA ARG A 237 -10.55 4.62 20.38
C ARG A 237 -9.57 4.84 19.24
N TYR A 238 -8.79 5.91 19.30
CA TYR A 238 -7.68 6.10 18.39
C TYR A 238 -6.53 5.14 18.75
N LEU A 239 -6.09 4.34 17.78
CA LEU A 239 -5.08 3.30 17.96
C LEU A 239 -3.67 3.75 17.60
N GLY A 240 -3.52 4.91 16.95
CA GLY A 240 -2.25 5.35 16.38
C GLY A 240 -2.16 5.08 14.88
N GLU A 241 -0.96 5.32 14.36
CA GLU A 241 -0.59 4.96 12.99
C GLU A 241 -0.12 3.51 12.93
N ILE A 242 -0.63 2.76 11.94
CA ILE A 242 -0.29 1.37 11.70
C ILE A 242 0.24 1.25 10.28
N ASP A 243 1.48 0.79 10.15
CA ASP A 243 2.05 0.42 8.86
C ASP A 243 1.53 -0.94 8.41
N PHE A 244 1.31 -1.10 7.12
CA PHE A 244 1.06 -2.39 6.49
C PHE A 244 1.61 -2.38 5.07
N THR A 245 1.67 -3.54 4.45
CA THR A 245 2.36 -3.69 3.18
C THR A 245 1.45 -4.34 2.18
N ASP A 246 1.30 -3.69 1.05
CA ASP A 246 0.57 -4.23 -0.07
C ASP A 246 1.44 -5.25 -0.81
N TYR A 247 0.89 -6.45 -1.01
CA TYR A 247 1.46 -7.50 -1.86
C TYR A 247 0.87 -7.39 -3.27
N ASP A 248 0.95 -6.22 -3.92
CA ASP A 248 0.00 -6.03 -5.01
C ASP A 248 0.26 -6.82 -6.28
N GLY A 249 -0.87 -7.26 -6.78
CA GLY A 249 -1.12 -7.71 -8.13
C GLY A 249 -2.62 -7.87 -8.42
N GLY A 250 -3.50 -7.60 -7.46
CA GLY A 250 -4.95 -7.65 -7.66
C GLY A 250 -5.50 -6.23 -7.81
N PRO A 251 -6.46 -5.96 -8.71
CA PRO A 251 -7.16 -4.69 -8.62
C PRO A 251 -7.82 -4.57 -7.23
N PRO A 252 -7.89 -3.35 -6.67
CA PRO A 252 -8.69 -3.12 -5.46
C PRO A 252 -10.09 -3.66 -5.71
N GLY A 253 -10.59 -4.45 -4.76
CA GLY A 253 -11.95 -4.97 -4.81
C GLY A 253 -12.92 -3.79 -5.00
N ARG A 254 -13.64 -3.82 -6.12
CA ARG A 254 -14.85 -3.03 -6.33
C ARG A 254 -16.04 -3.96 -6.16
#